data_AF-A0A3S2BYQ0-F1
#
_entry.id   AF-A0A3S2BYQ0-F1
#
_cell.length_a   1.000
_cell.length_b   1.000
_cell.length_c   1.000
_cell.angle_alpha   90.00
_cell.angle_beta   90.00
_cell.angle_gamma   90.00
#
_symmetry.space_group_name_H-M   'P 1'
#
loop_
_entity.id
_entity.type
_entity.pdbx_description
1 polymer ?
#
loop_
_entity_poly.entity_id
_entity_poly.type
_entity_poly.pdbx_seq_one_letter_code
_entity_poly.pdbx_strand_id
1 'polypeptide(L)' 'KPGKEPSKADILDFMDGKVAKWWMPDDVAFVGEIPHTATGKIQKITLRQQFKDYRLPTD' A
#
# COMPACT_ATOMS: atom_id res chain seq x y z
N LYS A 1 4.32 -12.70 10.87
CA LYS A 1 5.14 -13.35 11.92
C LYS A 1 6.39 -12.50 12.11
N PRO A 2 6.97 -12.40 13.32
CA PRO A 2 8.23 -11.71 13.53
C PRO A 2 9.28 -12.22 12.53
N GLY A 3 9.99 -11.32 11.86
CA GLY A 3 11.02 -11.66 10.87
C GLY A 3 10.53 -12.05 9.47
N LYS A 4 9.28 -11.74 9.11
CA LYS A 4 8.83 -11.86 7.71
C LYS A 4 8.85 -10.52 7.01
N GLU A 5 9.59 -10.45 5.91
CA GLU A 5 9.61 -9.34 4.95
C GLU A 5 8.85 -9.78 3.70
N PRO A 6 7.52 -9.65 3.66
CA PRO A 6 6.76 -9.99 2.46
C PRO A 6 7.16 -9.03 1.33
N SER A 7 7.33 -9.59 0.13
CA SER A 7 7.49 -8.82 -1.09
C SER A 7 6.16 -8.19 -1.53
N LYS A 8 6.21 -7.27 -2.49
CA LYS A 8 5.01 -6.72 -3.13
C LYS A 8 4.13 -7.82 -3.75
N ALA A 9 4.77 -8.78 -4.42
CA ALA A 9 4.08 -9.91 -5.06
C ALA A 9 3.35 -10.77 -4.04
N ASP A 10 3.99 -11.07 -2.89
CA ASP A 10 3.36 -11.85 -1.82
C ASP A 10 2.05 -11.21 -1.31
N ILE A 11 1.99 -9.86 -1.27
CA ILE A 11 0.79 -9.13 -0.85
C ILE A 11 -0.30 -9.19 -1.91
N LEU A 12 0.06 -9.01 -3.19
CA LEU A 12 -0.88 -9.09 -4.31
C LEU A 12 -1.46 -10.49 -4.44
N ASP A 13 -0.62 -11.53 -4.41
CA ASP A 13 -1.03 -12.93 -4.50
C ASP A 13 -1.92 -13.32 -3.31
N PHE A 14 -1.66 -12.77 -2.13
CA PHE A 14 -2.52 -12.99 -0.96
C PHE A 14 -3.92 -12.39 -1.14
N MET A 15 -4.03 -11.26 -1.85
CA MET A 15 -5.32 -10.60 -2.12
C MET A 15 -6.10 -11.25 -3.26
N ASP A 16 -5.42 -11.97 -4.16
CA ASP A 16 -6.07 -12.66 -5.26
C ASP A 16 -7.07 -13.71 -4.75
N GLY A 17 -8.25 -13.73 -5.37
CA GLY A 17 -9.39 -14.54 -4.94
C GLY A 17 -10.04 -14.14 -3.60
N LYS A 18 -9.50 -13.18 -2.84
CA LYS A 18 -10.13 -12.65 -1.60
C LYS A 18 -10.98 -11.41 -1.82
N VAL A 19 -10.69 -10.67 -2.89
CA VAL A 19 -11.44 -9.48 -3.28
C VAL A 19 -11.89 -9.59 -4.73
N ALA A 20 -12.91 -8.82 -5.11
CA ALA A 20 -13.29 -8.73 -6.51
C ALA A 20 -12.14 -8.14 -7.35
N LYS A 21 -11.99 -8.59 -8.60
CA LYS A 21 -10.87 -8.20 -9.47
C LYS A 21 -10.72 -6.67 -9.60
N TRP A 22 -11.81 -5.92 -9.63
CA TRP A 22 -11.79 -4.45 -9.73
C TRP A 22 -11.39 -3.72 -8.44
N TRP A 23 -11.17 -4.44 -7.34
CA TRP A 23 -10.57 -3.92 -6.11
C TRP A 23 -9.09 -4.27 -5.98
N MET A 24 -8.55 -5.09 -6.88
CA MET A 24 -7.12 -5.41 -6.83
C MET A 24 -6.31 -4.14 -7.04
N PRO A 25 -5.34 -3.84 -6.15
CA PRO A 25 -4.48 -2.69 -6.31
C PRO A 25 -3.49 -2.93 -7.45
N ASP A 26 -3.16 -1.86 -8.18
CA ASP A 26 -2.16 -1.92 -9.26
C ASP A 26 -0.72 -2.06 -8.71
N ASP A 27 -0.47 -1.62 -7.47
CA ASP A 27 0.83 -1.73 -6.82
C ASP A 27 0.72 -1.68 -5.28
N VAL A 28 1.78 -2.12 -4.62
CA VAL A 28 1.96 -2.09 -3.16
C VAL A 28 3.23 -1.31 -2.85
N ALA A 29 3.13 -0.29 -1.99
CA ALA A 29 4.28 0.46 -1.50
C ALA A 29 4.44 0.25 0.01
N PHE A 30 5.67 0.02 0.45
CA PHE A 30 6.02 -0.08 1.85
C PHE A 30 6.50 1.28 2.37
N VAL A 31 5.99 1.69 3.52
CA VAL A 31 6.39 2.91 4.22
C VAL A 31 6.82 2.56 5.63
N GLY A 32 7.81 3.29 6.16
CA GLY A 32 8.29 3.08 7.53
C GLY A 32 7.20 3.35 8.57
N GLU A 33 6.30 4.28 8.29
CA GLU A 33 5.12 4.55 9.10
C GLU A 33 3.96 5.06 8.25
N ILE A 34 2.75 4.81 8.72
CA ILE A 34 1.55 5.46 8.18
C ILE A 34 1.38 6.78 8.93
N PRO A 35 1.35 7.94 8.24
CA PRO A 35 1.19 9.22 8.92
C PRO A 35 -0.24 9.32 9.48
N HIS A 36 -0.35 9.72 10.75
CA HIS A 36 -1.62 9.83 11.47
C HIS A 36 -1.87 11.23 12.00
N THR A 37 -3.12 11.66 12.06
CA THR A 37 -3.54 12.94 12.67
C THR A 37 -3.29 12.90 14.18
N ALA A 38 -3.45 14.04 14.87
CA ALA A 38 -3.42 14.09 16.33
C ALA A 38 -4.42 13.14 17.02
N THR A 39 -5.46 12.69 16.31
CA THR A 39 -6.47 11.72 16.78
C THR A 39 -6.26 10.30 16.25
N GLY A 40 -5.13 10.01 15.61
CA GLY A 40 -4.79 8.68 15.11
C GLY A 40 -5.46 8.29 13.78
N LYS A 41 -6.08 9.23 13.04
CA LYS A 41 -6.66 8.94 11.72
C LYS A 41 -5.58 9.00 10.65
N ILE A 42 -5.67 8.16 9.62
CA ILE A 42 -4.71 8.19 8.50
C ILE A 42 -4.73 9.56 7.80
N GLN A 43 -3.57 10.20 7.68
CA GLN A 43 -3.38 11.45 6.95
C GLN A 43 -3.17 11.18 5.45
N LYS A 44 -4.26 11.01 4.71
CA LYS A 44 -4.20 10.72 3.26
C LYS A 44 -3.53 11.84 2.46
N ILE A 45 -3.66 13.11 2.86
CA ILE A 45 -3.03 14.24 2.15
C ILE A 45 -1.51 14.12 2.19
N THR A 46 -0.95 13.82 3.36
CA THR A 46 0.49 13.62 3.55
C THR A 46 1.00 12.44 2.73
N LEU A 47 0.27 11.31 2.73
CA LEU A 47 0.60 10.18 1.87
C LEU A 47 0.59 10.58 0.39
N ARG A 48 -0.45 11.28 -0.09
CA ARG A 48 -0.51 11.74 -1.49
C ARG A 48 0.66 12.66 -1.85
N GLN A 49 1.11 13.50 -0.92
CA GLN A 49 2.26 14.38 -1.15
C GLN A 49 3.58 13.58 -1.20
N GLN A 50 3.76 12.59 -0.32
CA GLN A 50 4.92 11.69 -0.33
C GLN A 50 5.01 10.90 -1.64
N PHE A 51 3.87 10.48 -2.18
CA PHE A 51 3.77 9.70 -3.42
C PHE A 51 3.43 10.56 -4.65
N LYS A 52 3.61 11.89 -4.60
CA LYS A 52 3.18 12.79 -5.69
C LYS A 52 3.84 12.47 -7.05
N ASP A 53 5.10 12.04 -7.02
CA ASP A 53 5.90 11.70 -8.20
C ASP A 53 5.94 10.19 -8.44
N TYR A 54 5.17 9.42 -7.67
CA TYR A 54 5.11 7.97 -7.81
C TYR A 54 4.53 7.58 -9.16
N ARG A 55 5.22 6.66 -9.85
CA ARG A 55 4.75 6.07 -11.10
C ARG A 55 4.34 4.63 -10.81
N LEU A 56 3.12 4.29 -11.19
CA LEU A 56 2.67 2.92 -11.16
C LEU A 56 3.54 2.08 -12.10
N PRO A 57 3.84 0.82 -11.75
CA PRO A 57 4.57 -0.13 -12.58
C PRO A 57 3.68 -0.72 -13.70
N THR A 58 2.66 0.01 -14.12
CA THR A 58 1.84 -0.28 -15.29
C THR A 58 2.57 0.24 -16.52
N ASP A 59 3.01 -0.67 -17.39
CA ASP A 59 3.37 -0.36 -18.78
C ASP A 59 2.14 0.17 -19.56
#